data_AF-A0A536FGU8-F1
#
_entry.id   AF-A0A536FGU8-F1
#
_cell.length_a   1.000
_cell.length_b   1.000
_cell.length_c   1.000
_cell.angle_alpha   90.00
_cell.angle_beta   90.00
_cell.angle_gamma   90.00
#
_symmetry.space_group_name_H-M   'P 1'
#
loop_
_entity.id
_entity.type
_entity.pdbx_description
1 polymer ?
#
loop_
_entity_poly.entity_id
_entity_poly.type
_entity_poly.pdbx_seq_one_letter_code
_entity_poly.pdbx_strand_id
1 'polypeptide(L)'
;MIRLLGGVAALAAVVVAVVLVANAAVSGAVVTRAVTAAVDPGFVPAGAPLGQIGTDPGDPDDPWSAAAPPGGVILQTPGPSASPGAIGTLRVPLPKNIPIGPRRVGIQVGHWKTDEAPPELTKLVVQTGASWEGVNEVDLNLDIAQRVAVLLNSSGIAVDILPTTIPPGYLADAVVALHADSDGVGELSGFKMAHSARRGPYEDALLNDVKTAYAKATGLDYDGTHISNAMRGYYVFSWTRFQHAVSPFTPGVILEMGYLSNDDDRALMIDKADVVAAAISAGIMRFLSDTPRAKIFEKELVVPAFPSRGPLPTSTP
;
A
#
# COMPACT_ATOMS: atom_id res chain seq x y z
N MET A 1 -39.05 11.07 64.16
CA MET A 1 -38.78 9.85 63.36
C MET A 1 -37.59 10.13 62.45
N ILE A 2 -36.52 9.37 62.65
CA ILE A 2 -35.53 8.85 61.68
C ILE A 2 -34.87 9.83 60.67
N ARG A 3 -33.53 9.89 60.78
CA ARG A 3 -32.52 10.38 59.82
C ARG A 3 -32.43 9.47 58.58
N LEU A 4 -31.99 10.00 57.43
CA LEU A 4 -30.96 9.41 56.53
C LEU A 4 -30.73 10.42 55.37
N LEU A 5 -29.61 11.16 55.28
CA LEU A 5 -28.28 10.81 54.73
C LEU A 5 -28.26 10.38 53.26
N GLY A 6 -27.52 11.13 52.42
CA GLY A 6 -26.90 10.59 51.19
C GLY A 6 -26.51 11.59 50.09
N GLY A 7 -25.26 12.10 50.13
CA GLY A 7 -24.39 12.54 48.98
C GLY A 7 -24.82 13.78 48.18
N VAL A 8 -24.14 14.94 48.17
CA VAL A 8 -22.73 15.32 47.91
C VAL A 8 -22.19 14.90 46.53
N ALA A 9 -21.97 15.95 45.71
CA ALA A 9 -20.94 16.14 44.68
C ALA A 9 -20.92 15.23 43.43
N ALA A 10 -21.15 15.82 42.25
CA ALA A 10 -20.05 16.17 41.35
C ALA A 10 -20.60 16.88 40.09
N LEU A 11 -20.26 18.16 39.97
CA LEU A 11 -20.34 18.96 38.76
C LEU A 11 -18.93 18.92 38.14
N ALA A 12 -18.71 18.12 37.09
CA ALA A 12 -17.62 18.28 36.11
C ALA A 12 -17.66 17.13 35.09
N ALA A 13 -17.30 17.46 33.84
CA ALA A 13 -17.04 16.56 32.71
C ALA A 13 -18.27 16.00 31.95
N VAL A 14 -18.98 16.88 31.24
CA VAL A 14 -19.65 16.50 29.97
C VAL A 14 -19.39 17.61 28.94
N VAL A 15 -18.13 17.75 28.54
CA VAL A 15 -17.71 18.37 27.29
C VAL A 15 -16.56 17.50 26.79
N VAL A 16 -16.56 17.15 25.50
CA VAL A 16 -15.69 16.17 24.81
C VAL A 16 -16.32 14.77 24.72
N ALA A 17 -17.28 14.60 23.81
CA ALA A 17 -17.55 13.35 23.08
C ALA A 17 -18.74 13.51 22.11
N VAL A 18 -18.62 14.34 21.04
CA VAL A 18 -19.64 14.40 19.97
C VAL A 18 -19.04 14.56 18.55
N VAL A 19 -17.88 13.99 18.24
CA VAL A 19 -17.41 13.95 16.82
C VAL A 19 -16.94 12.55 16.37
N LEU A 20 -17.18 11.51 17.14
CA LEU A 20 -16.91 10.14 16.69
C LEU A 20 -18.23 9.40 16.45
N VAL A 21 -18.30 8.73 15.30
CA VAL A 21 -19.39 7.88 14.80
C VAL A 21 -20.44 8.61 13.93
N ALA A 22 -20.06 9.00 12.72
CA ALA A 22 -20.96 8.98 11.55
C ALA A 22 -20.14 8.97 10.24
N ASN A 23 -19.52 7.82 9.91
CA ASN A 23 -19.32 7.37 8.53
C ASN A 23 -18.71 5.96 8.51
N ALA A 24 -19.42 5.01 9.11
CA ALA A 24 -19.16 3.58 8.95
C ALA A 24 -20.35 2.94 8.20
N ALA A 25 -20.73 3.49 7.06
CA ALA A 25 -21.66 2.89 6.09
C ALA A 25 -21.83 3.77 4.84
N VAL A 26 -20.74 4.13 4.16
CA VAL A 26 -20.83 4.34 2.71
C VAL A 26 -20.09 3.18 2.09
N SER A 27 -20.70 2.00 2.17
CA SER A 27 -20.36 0.89 1.29
C SER A 27 -20.62 1.41 -0.12
N GLY A 28 -19.55 1.90 -0.76
CA GLY A 28 -19.60 2.33 -2.15
C GLY A 28 -20.26 1.22 -2.94
N ALA A 29 -21.31 1.55 -3.67
CA ALA A 29 -21.96 0.54 -4.50
C ALA A 29 -20.90 -0.01 -5.48
N VAL A 30 -21.04 -1.29 -5.81
CA VAL A 30 -20.06 -2.00 -6.63
C VAL A 30 -20.75 -2.38 -7.91
N VAL A 31 -20.17 -2.03 -9.05
CA VAL A 31 -20.63 -2.59 -10.32
C VAL A 31 -19.94 -3.92 -10.50
N THR A 32 -20.72 -4.99 -10.43
CA THR A 32 -20.27 -6.32 -10.80
C THR A 32 -20.27 -6.43 -12.32
N ARG A 33 -19.08 -6.48 -12.93
CA ARG A 33 -18.93 -6.78 -14.34
C ARG A 33 -19.24 -8.26 -14.55
N ALA A 34 -20.16 -8.56 -15.48
CA ALA A 34 -20.40 -9.91 -15.94
C ALA A 34 -19.16 -10.39 -16.71
N VAL A 35 -18.20 -10.96 -16.00
CA VAL A 35 -17.08 -11.68 -16.61
C VAL A 35 -17.55 -13.12 -16.70
N THR A 36 -17.85 -13.58 -17.92
CA THR A 36 -17.90 -15.02 -18.17
C THR A 36 -16.56 -15.55 -17.69
N ALA A 37 -16.56 -16.44 -16.70
CA ALA A 37 -15.38 -17.21 -16.34
C ALA A 37 -15.08 -18.11 -17.53
N ALA A 38 -14.48 -17.54 -18.57
CA ALA A 38 -13.86 -18.30 -19.62
C ALA A 38 -12.81 -19.14 -18.91
N VAL A 39 -12.84 -20.44 -19.18
CA VAL A 39 -11.77 -21.37 -18.88
C VAL A 39 -10.62 -21.00 -19.82
N ASP A 40 -10.08 -19.78 -19.67
CA ASP A 40 -8.97 -19.29 -20.48
C ASP A 40 -7.81 -20.26 -20.23
N PRO A 41 -7.25 -20.89 -21.28
CA PRO A 41 -6.11 -21.77 -21.12
C PRO A 41 -4.99 -21.04 -20.36
N GLY A 42 -4.54 -21.63 -19.25
CA GLY A 42 -3.53 -21.00 -18.38
C GLY A 42 -4.09 -20.12 -17.25
N PHE A 43 -5.41 -20.09 -17.01
CA PHE A 43 -5.95 -19.45 -15.82
C PHE A 43 -5.49 -20.16 -14.53
N VAL A 44 -4.85 -19.40 -13.64
CA VAL A 44 -4.42 -19.82 -12.32
C VAL A 44 -5.34 -19.16 -11.28
N PRO A 45 -6.10 -19.93 -10.48
CA PRO A 45 -7.02 -19.38 -9.49
C PRO A 45 -6.27 -18.70 -8.35
N ALA A 46 -6.91 -17.72 -7.70
CA ALA A 46 -6.33 -16.97 -6.58
C ALA A 46 -5.73 -17.89 -5.50
N GLY A 47 -4.56 -17.54 -4.99
CA GLY A 47 -3.82 -18.33 -4.01
C GLY A 47 -3.12 -19.57 -4.56
N ALA A 48 -3.43 -20.00 -5.80
CA ALA A 48 -2.71 -21.11 -6.41
C ALA A 48 -1.32 -20.66 -6.89
N PRO A 49 -0.34 -21.59 -6.92
CA PRO A 49 1.02 -21.27 -7.34
C PRO A 49 1.06 -20.88 -8.81
N LEU A 50 1.80 -19.81 -9.13
CA LEU A 50 2.09 -19.41 -10.52
C LEU A 50 3.10 -20.33 -11.20
N GLY A 51 3.80 -21.17 -10.43
CA GLY A 51 4.71 -22.20 -10.95
C GLY A 51 5.92 -21.65 -11.73
N GLN A 52 6.32 -20.40 -11.47
CA GLN A 52 7.33 -19.70 -12.30
C GLN A 52 8.50 -19.04 -11.59
N ILE A 53 8.66 -19.19 -10.27
CA ILE A 53 9.97 -19.15 -9.61
C ILE A 53 9.87 -20.08 -8.39
N GLY A 54 10.89 -20.92 -8.12
CA GLY A 54 10.95 -21.74 -6.91
C GLY A 54 10.51 -23.19 -7.09
N THR A 55 11.10 -24.08 -6.29
CA THR A 55 11.17 -25.55 -6.50
C THR A 55 10.09 -26.35 -5.80
N ASP A 56 9.26 -25.74 -4.96
CA ASP A 56 8.16 -26.45 -4.33
C ASP A 56 6.98 -25.51 -4.03
N PRO A 57 5.87 -25.61 -4.79
CA PRO A 57 4.65 -24.85 -4.48
C PRO A 57 4.00 -25.20 -3.14
N GLY A 58 4.44 -26.27 -2.46
CA GLY A 58 4.03 -26.65 -1.11
C GLY A 58 4.97 -26.17 0.01
N ASP A 59 6.10 -25.53 -0.32
CA ASP A 59 7.05 -25.00 0.67
C ASP A 59 6.73 -23.52 0.99
N PRO A 60 6.19 -23.22 2.17
CA PRO A 60 5.90 -21.85 2.59
C PRO A 60 7.17 -21.02 2.83
N ASP A 61 8.34 -21.67 2.96
CA ASP A 61 9.63 -21.03 3.13
C ASP A 61 10.36 -20.78 1.81
N ASP A 62 9.84 -21.26 0.67
CA ASP A 62 10.39 -20.93 -0.65
C ASP A 62 10.20 -19.41 -0.90
N PRO A 63 11.29 -18.62 -0.93
CA PRO A 63 11.22 -17.16 -1.06
C PRO A 63 10.61 -16.69 -2.40
N TRP A 64 10.35 -17.64 -3.29
CA TRP A 64 9.90 -17.45 -4.66
C TRP A 64 8.53 -18.02 -4.98
N SER A 65 7.81 -18.64 -4.03
CA SER A 65 6.45 -19.14 -4.25
C SER A 65 5.47 -18.01 -4.58
N ALA A 66 5.41 -17.66 -5.87
CA ALA A 66 4.52 -16.64 -6.37
C ALA A 66 3.10 -17.22 -6.39
N ALA A 67 2.17 -16.62 -5.65
CA ALA A 67 0.76 -17.00 -5.67
C ALA A 67 -0.03 -16.10 -6.62
N ALA A 68 -1.02 -16.66 -7.31
CA ALA A 68 -1.93 -15.86 -8.12
C ALA A 68 -2.68 -14.86 -7.24
N PRO A 69 -2.83 -13.60 -7.68
CA PRO A 69 -3.49 -12.58 -6.88
C PRO A 69 -4.98 -12.90 -6.66
N PRO A 70 -5.62 -12.20 -5.71
CA PRO A 70 -7.07 -12.19 -5.61
C PRO A 70 -7.72 -11.83 -6.95
N GLY A 71 -8.58 -12.72 -7.45
CA GLY A 71 -9.16 -12.65 -8.81
C GLY A 71 -8.53 -13.59 -9.84
N GLY A 72 -7.40 -14.22 -9.52
CA GLY A 72 -6.65 -15.10 -10.40
C GLY A 72 -5.84 -14.34 -11.46
N VAL A 73 -5.08 -15.08 -12.24
CA VAL A 73 -4.27 -14.54 -13.35
C VAL A 73 -4.21 -15.54 -14.48
N ILE A 74 -4.04 -15.06 -15.70
CA ILE A 74 -3.85 -15.91 -16.86
C ILE A 74 -2.35 -15.92 -17.17
N LEU A 75 -1.74 -17.10 -17.04
CA LEU A 75 -0.35 -17.32 -17.40
C LEU A 75 -0.26 -17.67 -18.89
N GLN A 76 0.47 -16.84 -19.64
CA GLN A 76 0.73 -17.05 -21.05
C GLN A 76 2.21 -17.42 -21.23
N THR A 77 2.46 -18.68 -21.61
CA THR A 77 3.81 -19.15 -21.91
C THR A 77 4.26 -18.67 -23.30
N PRO A 78 5.57 -18.44 -23.51
CA PRO A 78 6.10 -18.19 -24.84
C PRO A 78 5.72 -19.33 -25.79
N GLY A 79 5.26 -18.99 -26.99
CA GLY A 79 4.91 -19.99 -28.01
C GLY A 79 6.11 -20.81 -28.48
N PRO A 80 5.87 -21.93 -29.20
CA PRO A 80 6.94 -22.84 -29.65
C PRO A 80 7.95 -22.21 -30.62
N SER A 81 7.61 -21.06 -31.21
CA SER A 81 8.49 -20.28 -32.10
C SER A 81 9.16 -19.10 -31.41
N ALA A 82 9.02 -18.95 -30.09
CA ALA A 82 9.61 -17.84 -29.36
C ALA A 82 11.14 -17.96 -29.31
N SER A 83 11.83 -16.83 -29.30
CA SER A 83 13.30 -16.80 -29.19
C SER A 83 13.77 -17.48 -27.89
N PRO A 84 14.96 -18.11 -27.90
CA PRO A 84 15.58 -18.61 -26.68
C PRO A 84 15.64 -17.50 -25.62
N GLY A 85 15.10 -17.77 -24.42
CA GLY A 85 15.02 -16.80 -23.33
C GLY A 85 13.81 -15.86 -23.35
N ALA A 86 12.85 -16.05 -24.26
CA ALA A 86 11.58 -15.34 -24.22
C ALA A 86 10.88 -15.58 -22.86
N ILE A 87 10.41 -14.49 -22.25
CA ILE A 87 9.68 -14.52 -20.99
C ILE A 87 8.18 -14.48 -21.32
N GLY A 88 7.38 -15.30 -20.64
CA GLY A 88 5.92 -15.28 -20.78
C GLY A 88 5.29 -13.98 -20.29
N THR A 89 3.98 -13.93 -20.26
CA THR A 89 3.22 -12.80 -19.69
C THR A 89 2.23 -13.28 -18.63
N LEU A 90 2.04 -12.44 -17.62
CA LEU A 90 0.95 -12.56 -16.65
C LEU A 90 -0.11 -11.53 -17.04
N ARG A 91 -1.29 -12.01 -17.41
CA ARG A 91 -2.45 -11.19 -17.74
C ARG A 91 -3.44 -11.23 -16.59
N VAL A 92 -3.58 -10.13 -15.87
CA VAL A 92 -4.53 -10.00 -14.77
C VAL A 92 -5.88 -9.52 -15.34
N PRO A 93 -6.96 -10.31 -15.19
CA PRO A 93 -8.27 -9.90 -15.66
C PRO A 93 -8.75 -8.67 -14.89
N LEU A 94 -9.59 -7.87 -15.53
CA LEU A 94 -10.18 -6.70 -14.89
C LEU A 94 -10.95 -7.10 -13.62
N PRO A 95 -10.89 -6.29 -12.54
CA PRO A 95 -11.61 -6.60 -11.32
C PRO A 95 -13.10 -6.74 -11.59
N LYS A 96 -13.70 -7.81 -11.07
CA LYS A 96 -15.15 -8.04 -11.20
C LYS A 96 -15.95 -6.90 -10.58
N ASN A 97 -15.42 -6.32 -9.51
CA ASN A 97 -16.10 -5.38 -8.64
C ASN A 97 -15.35 -4.04 -8.69
N ILE A 98 -15.78 -3.12 -9.55
CA ILE A 98 -15.18 -1.79 -9.64
C ILE A 98 -15.88 -0.87 -8.63
N PRO A 99 -15.15 -0.13 -7.77
CA PRO A 99 -15.75 0.78 -6.81
C PRO A 99 -16.57 1.88 -7.51
N ILE A 100 -17.78 2.16 -7.02
CA ILE A 100 -18.58 3.32 -7.42
C ILE A 100 -18.87 4.24 -6.22
N GLY A 101 -19.26 5.48 -6.52
CA GLY A 101 -19.35 6.54 -5.52
C GLY A 101 -18.05 7.34 -5.38
N PRO A 102 -17.81 7.98 -4.21
CA PRO A 102 -16.61 8.77 -3.94
C PRO A 102 -15.31 8.10 -4.40
N ARG A 103 -14.31 8.90 -4.81
CA ARG A 103 -12.95 8.38 -5.00
C ARG A 103 -12.48 7.73 -3.70
N ARG A 104 -11.78 6.60 -3.78
CA ARG A 104 -11.33 5.81 -2.64
C ARG A 104 -9.81 5.78 -2.60
N VAL A 105 -9.22 6.09 -1.46
CA VAL A 105 -7.77 6.10 -1.25
C VAL A 105 -7.42 5.28 -0.02
N GLY A 106 -6.45 4.40 -0.14
CA GLY A 106 -5.85 3.73 1.02
C GLY A 106 -4.62 4.48 1.49
N ILE A 107 -4.53 4.77 2.78
CA ILE A 107 -3.31 5.29 3.42
C ILE A 107 -2.76 4.17 4.30
N GLN A 108 -1.68 3.53 3.86
CA GLN A 108 -1.06 2.44 4.60
C GLN A 108 -0.07 3.01 5.61
N VAL A 109 -0.23 2.63 6.87
CA VAL A 109 0.62 3.09 7.97
C VAL A 109 1.76 2.09 8.15
N GLY A 110 2.99 2.50 7.82
CA GLY A 110 4.19 1.70 8.04
C GLY A 110 4.26 1.20 9.48
N HIS A 111 4.59 -0.10 9.64
CA HIS A 111 4.80 -0.76 10.93
C HIS A 111 3.57 -0.88 11.85
N TRP A 112 2.40 -0.35 11.47
CA TRP A 112 1.21 -0.42 12.32
C TRP A 112 0.61 -1.83 12.32
N LYS A 113 0.39 -2.39 13.52
CA LYS A 113 -0.21 -3.72 13.75
C LYS A 113 0.55 -4.86 13.05
N THR A 114 1.88 -4.84 13.10
CA THR A 114 2.72 -5.92 12.54
C THR A 114 2.55 -7.25 13.27
N ASP A 115 2.11 -7.22 14.53
CA ASP A 115 1.74 -8.40 15.32
C ASP A 115 0.51 -9.14 14.78
N GLU A 116 -0.33 -8.45 13.99
CA GLU A 116 -1.49 -9.02 13.29
C GLU A 116 -1.15 -9.49 11.85
N ALA A 117 0.13 -9.51 11.48
CA ALA A 117 0.56 -9.90 10.14
C ALA A 117 0.21 -11.37 9.84
N PRO A 118 -0.33 -11.69 8.65
CA PRO A 118 -0.64 -13.06 8.26
C PRO A 118 0.64 -13.89 8.10
N PRO A 119 0.53 -15.25 8.09
CA PRO A 119 1.69 -16.13 7.97
C PRO A 119 2.65 -15.80 6.81
N GLU A 120 2.12 -15.41 5.64
CA GLU A 120 2.93 -15.02 4.47
C GLU A 120 3.79 -13.75 4.71
N LEU A 121 3.46 -12.96 5.73
CA LEU A 121 4.16 -11.74 6.15
C LEU A 121 4.84 -11.88 7.52
N THR A 122 5.06 -13.10 8.02
CA THR A 122 5.68 -13.35 9.36
C THR A 122 6.99 -12.59 9.58
N LYS A 123 7.77 -12.36 8.51
CA LYS A 123 9.04 -11.60 8.59
C LYS A 123 8.85 -10.13 8.99
N LEU A 124 7.65 -9.58 8.81
CA LEU A 124 7.32 -8.19 9.18
C LEU A 124 7.00 -8.04 10.67
N VAL A 125 6.65 -9.12 11.38
CA VAL A 125 6.24 -9.08 12.80
C VAL A 125 7.29 -8.40 13.68
N VAL A 126 8.58 -8.63 13.38
CA VAL A 126 9.72 -8.06 14.13
C VAL A 126 10.20 -6.72 13.59
N GLN A 127 9.62 -6.22 12.49
CA GLN A 127 10.01 -4.96 11.86
C GLN A 127 9.11 -3.84 12.39
N THR A 128 9.47 -3.25 13.53
CA THR A 128 8.67 -2.23 14.23
C THR A 128 8.92 -0.79 13.78
N GLY A 129 9.79 -0.60 12.77
CA GLY A 129 10.17 0.72 12.26
C GLY A 129 11.30 1.35 13.05
N ALA A 130 11.68 2.56 12.65
CA ALA A 130 12.71 3.35 13.33
C ALA A 130 12.23 3.88 14.70
N SER A 131 13.18 4.09 15.61
CA SER A 131 12.97 4.82 16.86
C SER A 131 14.16 5.74 17.09
N TRP A 132 13.89 7.02 17.33
CA TRP A 132 14.92 8.03 17.52
C TRP A 132 14.48 9.06 18.56
N GLU A 133 15.30 9.28 19.58
CA GLU A 133 15.03 10.24 20.67
C GLU A 133 13.63 10.10 21.31
N GLY A 134 13.13 8.86 21.43
CA GLY A 134 11.82 8.57 22.03
C GLY A 134 10.63 8.77 21.08
N VAL A 135 10.87 9.09 19.81
CA VAL A 135 9.85 9.11 18.75
C VAL A 135 9.91 7.80 18.00
N ASN A 136 8.78 7.11 17.88
CA ASN A 136 8.66 5.91 17.07
C ASN A 136 8.04 6.25 15.72
N GLU A 137 8.57 5.64 14.68
CA GLU A 137 8.09 5.82 13.32
C GLU A 137 6.61 5.47 13.16
N VAL A 138 6.16 4.36 13.77
CA VAL A 138 4.77 3.89 13.67
C VAL A 138 3.76 4.91 14.23
N ASP A 139 4.12 5.59 15.32
CA ASP A 139 3.25 6.59 15.96
C ASP A 139 3.16 7.85 15.09
N LEU A 140 4.30 8.27 14.52
CA LEU A 140 4.37 9.37 13.57
C LEU A 140 3.57 9.09 12.30
N ASN A 141 3.78 7.92 11.69
CA ASN A 141 3.08 7.50 10.48
C ASN A 141 1.56 7.48 10.71
N LEU A 142 1.10 7.01 11.88
CA LEU A 142 -0.31 6.94 12.21
C LEU A 142 -0.94 8.32 12.39
N ASP A 143 -0.26 9.26 13.08
CA ASP A 143 -0.74 10.64 13.23
C ASP A 143 -0.91 11.33 11.86
N ILE A 144 0.12 11.26 11.01
CA ILE A 144 0.04 11.84 9.66
C ILE A 144 -1.05 11.18 8.82
N ALA A 145 -1.18 9.85 8.87
CA ALA A 145 -2.23 9.14 8.14
C ALA A 145 -3.64 9.59 8.55
N GLN A 146 -3.87 9.80 9.85
CA GLN A 146 -5.15 10.29 10.37
C GLN A 146 -5.45 11.71 9.88
N ARG A 147 -4.45 12.59 9.86
CA ARG A 147 -4.59 13.96 9.32
C ARG A 147 -4.89 13.96 7.82
N VAL A 148 -4.15 13.16 7.05
CA VAL A 148 -4.41 12.97 5.61
C VAL A 148 -5.84 12.47 5.39
N ALA A 149 -6.30 11.50 6.19
CA ALA A 149 -7.66 10.99 6.11
C ALA A 149 -8.70 12.09 6.37
N VAL A 150 -8.51 12.96 7.37
CA VAL A 150 -9.41 14.09 7.63
C VAL A 150 -9.49 15.03 6.43
N LEU A 151 -8.35 15.42 5.86
CA LEU A 151 -8.29 16.36 4.75
C LEU A 151 -8.94 15.80 3.48
N LEU A 152 -8.64 14.55 3.13
CA LEU A 152 -9.20 13.89 1.95
C LEU A 152 -10.71 13.60 2.13
N ASN A 153 -11.14 13.15 3.32
CA ASN A 153 -12.56 12.96 3.61
C ASN A 153 -13.34 14.28 3.50
N SER A 154 -12.78 15.40 3.97
CA SER A 154 -13.40 16.72 3.82
C SER A 154 -13.56 17.16 2.36
N SER A 155 -12.75 16.58 1.46
CA SER A 155 -12.78 16.80 0.02
C SER A 155 -13.66 15.79 -0.74
N GLY A 156 -14.44 14.97 -0.02
CA GLY A 156 -15.34 13.98 -0.61
C GLY A 156 -14.65 12.71 -1.13
N ILE A 157 -13.44 12.42 -0.63
CA ILE A 157 -12.70 11.19 -0.93
C ILE A 157 -12.89 10.22 0.23
N ALA A 158 -13.33 8.98 -0.03
CA ALA A 158 -13.38 7.94 0.97
C ALA A 158 -11.95 7.44 1.28
N VAL A 159 -11.53 7.52 2.55
CA VAL A 159 -10.20 7.07 2.96
C VAL A 159 -10.27 5.85 3.86
N ASP A 160 -9.47 4.82 3.54
CA ASP A 160 -9.17 3.72 4.46
C ASP A 160 -7.77 3.89 5.02
N ILE A 161 -7.62 3.90 6.35
CA ILE A 161 -6.31 3.79 7.00
C ILE A 161 -6.01 2.30 7.14
N LEU A 162 -4.95 1.85 6.48
CA LEU A 162 -4.59 0.43 6.36
C LEU A 162 -3.43 0.09 7.31
N PRO A 163 -3.54 -1.00 8.10
CA PRO A 163 -2.42 -1.52 8.87
C PRO A 163 -1.43 -2.28 7.96
N THR A 164 -0.48 -2.98 8.56
CA THR A 164 0.41 -3.91 7.86
C THR A 164 -0.37 -5.00 7.09
N THR A 165 -1.47 -5.48 7.66
CA THR A 165 -2.31 -6.48 7.00
C THR A 165 -3.27 -5.83 6.00
N ILE A 166 -2.92 -5.87 4.72
CA ILE A 166 -3.75 -5.36 3.63
C ILE A 166 -4.89 -6.35 3.33
N PRO A 167 -6.16 -5.91 3.21
CA PRO A 167 -7.23 -6.79 2.77
C PRO A 167 -6.90 -7.43 1.41
N PRO A 168 -7.08 -8.76 1.24
CA PRO A 168 -6.73 -9.41 -0.02
C PRO A 168 -7.43 -8.79 -1.22
N GLY A 169 -6.64 -8.31 -2.19
CA GLY A 169 -7.17 -7.72 -3.42
C GLY A 169 -7.72 -6.31 -3.22
N TYR A 170 -7.28 -5.62 -2.17
CA TYR A 170 -7.71 -4.26 -1.86
C TYR A 170 -7.65 -3.36 -3.11
N LEU A 171 -8.82 -2.87 -3.51
CA LEU A 171 -9.04 -2.12 -4.73
C LEU A 171 -9.46 -0.68 -4.39
N ALA A 172 -8.67 0.28 -4.84
CA ALA A 172 -8.87 1.70 -4.61
C ALA A 172 -8.39 2.51 -5.84
N ASP A 173 -8.66 3.81 -5.84
CA ASP A 173 -8.18 4.72 -6.88
C ASP A 173 -6.70 5.09 -6.69
N ALA A 174 -6.19 5.04 -5.46
CA ALA A 174 -4.78 5.18 -5.13
C ALA A 174 -4.49 4.56 -3.75
N VAL A 175 -3.24 4.18 -3.52
CA VAL A 175 -2.69 3.84 -2.21
C VAL A 175 -1.37 4.58 -2.00
N VAL A 176 -1.21 5.17 -0.82
CA VAL A 176 0.07 5.75 -0.37
C VAL A 176 0.46 5.07 0.93
N ALA A 177 1.61 4.40 0.93
CA ALA A 177 2.23 3.86 2.14
C ALA A 177 3.13 4.92 2.76
N LEU A 178 2.92 5.23 4.04
CA LEU A 178 3.66 6.24 4.79
C LEU A 178 4.67 5.57 5.72
N HIS A 179 5.92 5.98 5.59
CA HIS A 179 7.05 5.61 6.42
C HIS A 179 7.86 6.86 6.78
N ALA A 180 8.76 6.74 7.75
CA ALA A 180 9.80 7.73 8.00
C ALA A 180 11.14 7.01 8.22
N ASP A 181 12.14 7.40 7.44
CA ASP A 181 13.36 6.61 7.34
C ASP A 181 14.34 6.91 8.49
N SER A 182 15.38 6.10 8.62
CA SER A 182 16.49 6.38 9.52
C SER A 182 17.78 5.82 8.95
N ASP A 183 18.82 6.66 8.93
CA ASP A 183 20.19 6.25 8.60
C ASP A 183 20.97 5.73 9.83
N GLY A 184 20.33 5.76 11.01
CA GLY A 184 20.92 5.32 12.27
C GLY A 184 22.00 6.24 12.85
N VAL A 185 22.35 7.34 12.18
CA VAL A 185 23.42 8.27 12.59
C VAL A 185 23.00 9.74 12.57
N GLY A 186 21.91 10.10 11.89
CA GLY A 186 21.32 11.44 11.85
C GLY A 186 21.94 12.38 10.82
N GLU A 187 22.64 11.86 9.80
CA GLU A 187 23.33 12.67 8.79
C GLU A 187 22.48 12.93 7.54
N LEU A 188 21.66 11.96 7.13
CA LEU A 188 20.81 12.08 5.94
C LEU A 188 19.56 12.92 6.22
N SER A 189 19.05 13.60 5.19
CA SER A 189 17.83 14.40 5.22
C SER A 189 17.14 14.33 3.86
N GLY A 190 15.84 14.63 3.84
CA GLY A 190 15.00 14.65 2.65
C GLY A 190 14.02 13.49 2.62
N PHE A 191 13.18 13.47 1.59
CA PHE A 191 12.12 12.48 1.46
C PHE A 191 12.36 11.56 0.26
N LYS A 192 11.81 10.34 0.31
CA LYS A 192 11.99 9.33 -0.72
C LYS A 192 10.66 8.76 -1.18
N MET A 193 10.58 8.42 -2.45
CA MET A 193 9.40 7.76 -3.00
C MET A 193 9.78 6.66 -3.96
N ALA A 194 8.98 5.60 -3.98
CA ALA A 194 9.11 4.54 -4.96
C ALA A 194 7.76 3.90 -5.27
N HIS A 195 7.71 3.15 -6.36
CA HIS A 195 6.67 2.16 -6.64
C HIS A 195 7.32 0.91 -7.22
N SER A 196 6.53 -0.17 -7.32
CA SER A 196 7.00 -1.40 -7.96
C SER A 196 6.85 -1.34 -9.49
N ALA A 197 7.69 -2.06 -10.21
CA ALA A 197 7.74 -2.07 -11.67
C ALA A 197 6.68 -2.98 -12.33
N ARG A 198 6.12 -3.97 -11.62
CA ARG A 198 5.15 -4.95 -12.18
C ARG A 198 3.71 -4.53 -11.94
N ARG A 199 3.36 -3.33 -12.36
CA ARG A 199 2.08 -2.70 -12.01
C ARG A 199 1.48 -1.94 -13.19
N GLY A 200 0.44 -1.14 -12.95
CA GLY A 200 -0.22 -0.32 -13.96
C GLY A 200 0.66 0.80 -14.52
N PRO A 201 0.12 1.64 -15.42
CA PRO A 201 0.84 2.78 -15.98
C PRO A 201 0.66 4.09 -15.18
N TYR A 202 0.04 4.06 -13.99
CA TYR A 202 -0.41 5.26 -13.27
C TYR A 202 0.46 5.61 -12.06
N GLU A 203 1.42 4.76 -11.73
CA GLU A 203 2.29 4.84 -10.58
C GLU A 203 3.27 6.01 -10.72
N ASP A 204 3.83 6.20 -11.92
CA ASP A 204 4.67 7.36 -12.23
C ASP A 204 3.89 8.67 -12.06
N ALA A 205 2.63 8.71 -12.50
CA ALA A 205 1.79 9.90 -12.34
C ALA A 205 1.50 10.19 -10.86
N LEU A 206 1.07 9.18 -10.10
CA LEU A 206 0.84 9.30 -8.66
C LEU A 206 2.10 9.73 -7.91
N LEU A 207 3.24 9.10 -8.20
CA LEU A 207 4.53 9.43 -7.59
C LEU A 207 4.90 10.88 -7.89
N ASN A 208 4.84 11.30 -9.15
CA ASN A 208 5.25 12.65 -9.56
C ASN A 208 4.34 13.73 -8.96
N ASP A 209 3.02 13.50 -8.90
CA ASP A 209 2.09 14.46 -8.30
C ASP A 209 2.32 14.61 -6.80
N VAL A 210 2.47 13.50 -6.07
CA VAL A 210 2.76 13.51 -4.63
C VAL A 210 4.14 14.11 -4.37
N LYS A 211 5.18 13.67 -5.07
CA LYS A 211 6.54 14.21 -4.95
C LYS A 211 6.58 15.72 -5.16
N THR A 212 5.92 16.22 -6.21
CA THR A 212 5.91 17.66 -6.53
C THR A 212 5.20 18.47 -5.45
N ALA A 213 4.04 18.01 -5.00
CA ALA A 213 3.30 18.68 -3.93
C ALA A 213 4.07 18.66 -2.60
N TYR A 214 4.68 17.50 -2.28
CA TYR A 214 5.45 17.28 -1.06
C TYR A 214 6.65 18.22 -0.99
N ALA A 215 7.57 18.14 -1.96
CA ALA A 215 8.77 19.00 -2.01
C ALA A 215 8.43 20.49 -1.91
N LYS A 216 7.38 20.94 -2.62
CA LYS A 216 6.98 22.35 -2.63
C LYS A 216 6.49 22.83 -1.25
N ALA A 217 5.74 22.00 -0.54
CA ALA A 217 5.10 22.40 0.71
C ALA A 217 6.03 22.23 1.93
N THR A 218 6.85 21.19 1.94
CA THR A 218 7.76 20.89 3.05
C THR A 218 9.11 21.60 2.91
N GLY A 219 9.54 21.88 1.68
CA GLY A 219 10.89 22.37 1.39
C GLY A 219 11.97 21.30 1.48
N LEU A 220 11.60 20.03 1.71
CA LEU A 220 12.55 18.92 1.73
C LEU A 220 13.03 18.59 0.31
N ASP A 221 14.31 18.23 0.22
CA ASP A 221 14.88 17.70 -1.01
C ASP A 221 14.42 16.26 -1.27
N TYR A 222 14.31 15.91 -2.55
CA TYR A 222 14.04 14.53 -2.95
C TYR A 222 15.32 13.71 -2.96
N ASP A 223 15.44 12.77 -2.02
CA ASP A 223 16.56 11.86 -1.95
C ASP A 223 16.36 10.64 -2.87
N GLY A 224 16.59 10.89 -4.17
CA GLY A 224 16.56 9.83 -5.18
C GLY A 224 17.71 8.83 -5.06
N THR A 225 18.77 9.17 -4.32
CA THR A 225 20.01 8.38 -4.24
C THR A 225 19.90 7.21 -3.28
N HIS A 226 19.14 7.35 -2.18
CA HIS A 226 19.00 6.31 -1.15
C HIS A 226 17.67 5.55 -1.21
N ILE A 227 17.03 5.49 -2.38
CA ILE A 227 15.87 4.63 -2.58
C ILE A 227 16.36 3.16 -2.56
N SER A 228 15.85 2.39 -1.60
CA SER A 228 16.28 1.00 -1.39
C SER A 228 15.57 0.01 -2.32
N ASN A 229 16.10 -1.21 -2.42
CA ASN A 229 15.40 -2.32 -3.09
C ASN A 229 14.12 -2.73 -2.35
N ALA A 230 14.08 -2.56 -1.02
CA ALA A 230 12.89 -2.83 -0.22
C ALA A 230 11.74 -1.88 -0.58
N MET A 231 12.04 -0.59 -0.84
CA MET A 231 11.03 0.37 -1.32
C MET A 231 10.49 0.00 -2.72
N ARG A 232 11.39 -0.36 -3.66
CA ARG A 232 11.01 -0.77 -5.03
C ARG A 232 10.26 -2.12 -5.06
N GLY A 233 10.52 -2.98 -4.08
CA GLY A 233 9.91 -4.30 -3.91
C GLY A 233 8.93 -4.38 -2.73
N TYR A 234 8.35 -3.24 -2.32
CA TYR A 234 7.57 -3.17 -1.09
C TYR A 234 6.37 -4.15 -1.11
N TYR A 235 6.12 -4.84 0.02
CA TYR A 235 5.20 -5.98 0.06
C TYR A 235 3.77 -5.58 -0.32
N VAL A 236 3.34 -4.38 0.07
CA VAL A 236 2.00 -3.82 -0.24
C VAL A 236 1.73 -3.84 -1.74
N PHE A 237 2.76 -3.66 -2.58
CA PHE A 237 2.65 -3.63 -4.03
C PHE A 237 3.02 -4.96 -4.71
N SER A 238 3.46 -5.95 -3.93
CA SER A 238 3.98 -7.23 -4.40
C SER A 238 2.88 -8.28 -4.58
N TRP A 239 1.84 -7.93 -5.34
CA TRP A 239 0.65 -8.76 -5.60
C TRP A 239 0.94 -10.14 -6.22
N THR A 240 2.10 -10.32 -6.84
CA THR A 240 2.55 -11.62 -7.36
C THR A 240 3.11 -12.55 -6.28
N ARG A 241 3.36 -12.03 -5.07
CA ARG A 241 4.02 -12.76 -3.97
C ARG A 241 3.11 -12.96 -2.77
N PHE A 242 2.22 -11.99 -2.50
CA PHE A 242 1.38 -11.98 -1.31
C PHE A 242 -0.09 -11.83 -1.66
N GLN A 243 -0.95 -12.52 -0.92
CA GLN A 243 -2.40 -12.33 -1.00
C GLN A 243 -2.83 -11.02 -0.32
N HIS A 244 -2.21 -10.68 0.80
CA HIS A 244 -2.42 -9.44 1.55
C HIS A 244 -1.56 -8.31 0.96
N ALA A 245 -1.85 -8.00 -0.30
CA ALA A 245 -1.28 -6.90 -1.05
C ALA A 245 -2.41 -6.17 -1.80
N VAL A 246 -2.15 -4.94 -2.23
CA VAL A 246 -3.12 -4.18 -3.01
C VAL A 246 -3.29 -4.80 -4.40
N SER A 247 -4.48 -4.64 -4.96
CA SER A 247 -4.75 -5.05 -6.35
C SER A 247 -3.70 -4.44 -7.30
N PRO A 248 -3.23 -5.20 -8.32
CA PRO A 248 -2.34 -4.66 -9.34
C PRO A 248 -2.91 -3.46 -10.11
N PHE A 249 -4.24 -3.27 -10.08
CA PHE A 249 -4.91 -2.13 -10.70
C PHE A 249 -4.95 -0.87 -9.83
N THR A 250 -4.75 -0.98 -8.51
CA THR A 250 -4.78 0.17 -7.59
C THR A 250 -3.43 0.88 -7.66
N PRO A 251 -3.28 2.09 -8.25
CA PRO A 251 -2.01 2.84 -8.29
C PRO A 251 -1.45 3.04 -6.87
N GLY A 252 -0.14 2.87 -6.68
CA GLY A 252 0.43 2.65 -5.35
C GLY A 252 1.87 3.13 -5.26
N VAL A 253 2.17 3.92 -4.23
CA VAL A 253 3.52 4.45 -3.94
C VAL A 253 3.84 4.33 -2.45
N ILE A 254 5.11 4.14 -2.13
CA ILE A 254 5.64 4.33 -0.77
C ILE A 254 6.30 5.70 -0.69
N LEU A 255 6.07 6.40 0.41
CA LEU A 255 6.66 7.68 0.78
C LEU A 255 7.38 7.53 2.12
N GLU A 256 8.70 7.64 2.10
CA GLU A 256 9.48 7.99 3.28
C GLU A 256 9.39 9.51 3.44
N MET A 257 8.63 9.96 4.44
CA MET A 257 8.24 11.37 4.60
C MET A 257 9.42 12.29 4.95
N GLY A 258 10.49 11.72 5.48
CA GLY A 258 11.70 12.39 5.97
C GLY A 258 12.56 11.36 6.71
N TYR A 259 13.75 11.76 7.16
CA TYR A 259 14.56 10.95 8.06
C TYR A 259 14.20 11.24 9.52
N LEU A 260 13.59 10.28 10.21
CA LEU A 260 13.32 10.34 11.65
C LEU A 260 14.61 10.58 12.46
N SER A 261 15.75 10.07 11.99
CA SER A 261 17.06 10.30 12.63
C SER A 261 17.58 11.73 12.50
N ASN A 262 17.07 12.51 11.55
CA ASN A 262 17.51 13.88 11.33
C ASN A 262 16.65 14.88 12.11
N ASP A 263 17.28 15.83 12.79
CA ASP A 263 16.60 16.76 13.68
C ASP A 263 15.59 17.67 12.96
N ASP A 264 15.95 18.20 11.78
CA ASP A 264 15.12 19.13 11.03
C ASP A 264 13.94 18.40 10.35
N ASP A 265 14.19 17.23 9.75
CA ASP A 265 13.14 16.40 9.16
C ASP A 265 12.16 15.90 10.24
N ARG A 266 12.66 15.42 11.38
CA ARG A 266 11.85 14.98 12.52
C ARG A 266 11.02 16.14 13.08
N ALA A 267 11.61 17.32 13.28
CA ALA A 267 10.89 18.51 13.74
C ALA A 267 9.79 18.93 12.74
N LEU A 268 10.05 18.87 11.43
CA LEU A 268 9.02 19.11 10.41
C LEU A 268 7.86 18.11 10.55
N MET A 269 8.15 16.81 10.67
CA MET A 269 7.11 15.78 10.72
C MET A 269 6.30 15.82 12.03
N ILE A 270 6.88 16.28 13.14
CA ILE A 270 6.22 16.39 14.45
C ILE A 270 5.52 17.75 14.61
N ASP A 271 6.28 18.83 14.54
CA ASP A 271 5.80 20.18 14.88
C ASP A 271 4.99 20.82 13.76
N LYS A 272 5.16 20.31 12.52
CA LYS A 272 4.44 20.78 11.32
C LYS A 272 3.73 19.63 10.62
N ALA A 273 3.24 18.65 11.38
CA ALA A 273 2.46 17.50 10.90
C ALA A 273 1.32 17.89 9.96
N ASP A 274 0.64 19.02 10.20
CA ASP A 274 -0.42 19.52 9.32
C ASP A 274 0.09 19.93 7.94
N VAL A 275 1.31 20.47 7.83
CA VAL A 275 1.94 20.80 6.55
C VAL A 275 2.25 19.52 5.77
N VAL A 276 2.82 18.52 6.43
CA VAL A 276 3.12 17.20 5.86
C VAL A 276 1.84 16.54 5.33
N ALA A 277 0.79 16.47 6.16
CA ALA A 277 -0.48 15.88 5.77
C ALA A 277 -1.18 16.65 4.63
N ALA A 278 -1.13 17.99 4.65
CA ALA A 278 -1.66 18.82 3.58
C ALA A 278 -0.92 18.61 2.25
N ALA A 279 0.41 18.44 2.31
CA ALA A 279 1.24 18.20 1.13
C ALA A 279 0.93 16.86 0.45
N ILE A 280 0.82 15.79 1.25
CA ILE A 280 0.42 14.45 0.78
C ILE A 280 -0.98 14.51 0.16
N SER A 281 -1.93 15.12 0.86
CA SER A 281 -3.33 15.25 0.41
C SER A 281 -3.42 16.02 -0.90
N ALA A 282 -2.68 17.13 -1.06
CA ALA A 282 -2.66 17.92 -2.28
C ALA A 282 -2.14 17.12 -3.48
N GLY A 283 -1.08 16.33 -3.29
CA GLY A 283 -0.54 15.44 -4.32
C GLY A 283 -1.54 14.36 -4.75
N ILE A 284 -2.17 13.69 -3.79
CA ILE A 284 -3.19 12.68 -4.05
C ILE A 284 -4.38 13.30 -4.80
N MET A 285 -4.87 14.46 -4.36
CA MET A 285 -6.00 15.13 -5.01
C MET A 285 -5.68 15.52 -6.45
N ARG A 286 -4.47 15.99 -6.72
CA ARG A 286 -4.01 16.29 -8.08
C ARG A 286 -4.04 15.03 -8.96
N PHE A 287 -3.45 13.93 -8.48
CA PHE A 287 -3.48 12.66 -9.20
C PHE A 287 -4.91 12.19 -9.51
N LEU A 288 -5.82 12.25 -8.53
CA LEU A 288 -7.20 11.83 -8.70
C LEU A 288 -7.96 12.71 -9.71
N SER A 289 -7.66 14.01 -9.76
CA SER A 289 -8.20 14.95 -10.74
C SER A 289 -7.72 14.61 -12.16
N ASP A 290 -6.41 14.40 -12.31
CA ASP A 290 -5.77 14.21 -13.63
C ASP A 290 -5.96 12.78 -14.17
N THR A 291 -6.23 11.82 -13.27
CA THR A 291 -6.44 10.40 -13.58
C THR A 291 -7.86 9.95 -13.21
N PRO A 292 -8.83 10.03 -14.15
CA PRO A 292 -10.18 9.53 -13.94
C PRO A 292 -10.20 8.02 -13.65
N ARG A 293 -11.04 7.59 -12.69
CA ARG A 293 -11.24 6.18 -12.32
C ARG A 293 -11.45 5.27 -13.54
N ALA A 294 -12.23 5.74 -14.51
CA ALA A 294 -12.53 4.97 -15.72
C ALA A 294 -11.27 4.60 -16.53
N LYS A 295 -10.21 5.41 -16.48
CA LYS A 295 -8.91 5.11 -17.10
C LYS A 295 -8.14 4.05 -16.31
N ILE A 296 -8.17 4.12 -14.98
CA ILE A 296 -7.48 3.16 -14.09
C ILE A 296 -7.95 1.73 -14.37
N PHE A 297 -9.25 1.54 -14.58
CA PHE A 297 -9.87 0.23 -14.77
C PHE A 297 -10.34 -0.04 -16.21
N GLU A 298 -9.74 0.64 -17.20
CA GLU A 298 -10.15 0.53 -18.61
C GLU A 298 -9.74 -0.82 -19.23
N LYS A 299 -8.50 -1.24 -18.96
CA LYS A 299 -7.83 -2.35 -19.64
C LYS A 299 -7.28 -3.35 -18.64
N GLU A 300 -7.23 -4.61 -19.04
CA GLU A 300 -6.51 -5.64 -18.29
C GLU A 300 -5.04 -5.28 -18.12
N LEU A 301 -4.44 -5.75 -17.03
CA LEU A 301 -3.03 -5.55 -16.80
C LEU A 301 -2.25 -6.71 -17.43
N VAL A 302 -1.24 -6.39 -18.23
CA VAL A 302 -0.29 -7.36 -18.76
C VAL A 302 1.10 -6.98 -18.26
N VAL A 303 1.74 -7.88 -17.52
CA VAL A 303 3.12 -7.71 -17.05
C VAL A 303 4.00 -8.85 -17.55
N PRO A 304 5.32 -8.64 -17.69
CA PRO A 304 6.24 -9.73 -17.92
C PRO A 304 6.09 -10.78 -16.83
N ALA A 305 6.02 -12.05 -17.24
CA ALA A 305 6.09 -13.15 -16.31
C ALA A 305 7.46 -13.18 -15.61
N PHE A 306 7.61 -14.07 -14.64
CA PHE A 306 8.92 -14.30 -14.09
C PHE A 306 9.80 -15.04 -15.11
N PRO A 307 11.10 -14.72 -15.20
CA PRO A 307 12.00 -15.55 -15.98
C PRO A 307 11.95 -16.98 -15.41
N SER A 308 11.63 -17.94 -16.26
CA SER A 308 11.84 -19.36 -15.95
C SER A 308 13.32 -19.53 -15.63
N ARG A 309 13.66 -19.95 -14.40
CA ARG A 309 14.96 -20.60 -14.21
C ARG A 309 14.86 -21.94 -14.93
N GLY A 310 15.81 -22.20 -15.82
CA GLY A 310 16.01 -23.55 -16.35
C GLY A 310 16.21 -24.54 -15.18
N PRO A 311 16.09 -25.85 -15.44
CA PRO A 311 16.36 -26.84 -14.40
C PRO A 311 17.71 -26.54 -13.76
N LEU A 312 17.77 -26.57 -12.42
CA LEU A 312 19.04 -26.59 -11.71
C LEU A 312 19.90 -27.69 -12.36
N PRO A 313 21.20 -27.46 -12.65
CA PRO A 313 22.06 -28.54 -13.08
C PRO A 313 21.92 -29.65 -12.03
N THR A 314 21.46 -30.82 -12.47
CA THR A 314 21.35 -31.98 -11.60
C THR A 314 22.72 -32.23 -11.02
N SER A 315 22.86 -31.99 -9.71
CA SER A 315 23.99 -32.47 -8.94
C SER A 315 23.80 -33.98 -8.79
N THR A 316 24.10 -34.70 -9.86
CA THR A 316 24.37 -36.13 -9.80
C THR A 316 25.88 -36.27 -10.00
N PRO A 317 26.57 -37.00 -9.10
CA PRO A 317 28.04 -37.04 -9.02
C PRO A 317 28.73 -37.62 -10.24
#